data_AF-A0A1J3GN98-F1
#
_entry.id   AF-A0A1J3GN98-F1
#
_cell.length_a   1.000
_cell.length_b   1.000
_cell.length_c   1.000
_cell.angle_alpha   90.00
_cell.angle_beta   90.00
_cell.angle_gamma   90.00
#
_symmetry.space_group_name_H-M   'P 1'
#
loop_
_entity.id
_entity.type
_entity.pdbx_description
1 polymer ?
#
loop_
_entity_poly.entity_id
_entity_poly.type
_entity_poly.pdbx_seq_one_letter_code
_entity_poly.pdbx_strand_id
1 'polypeptide(L)'
;SISLSYWLNAGFLWLFMRHSQVCEGKRVLISMEAFGHMKIFFSLAVPSAMMVILEWSAFEILILISGVLPNSKLETSVISMCLTTSSLHYNLATAIGAAASTNVANELGAGNLAAAKASATVAISIAAVESSAVSLTLFMTRHVWGYAYSNVPEVVRYAGEITHILCISVLMDSLSAALTGVVRGSGK
;
A
#
# COMPACT_ATOMS: atom_id res chain seq x y z
N SER A 1 10.17 10.69 -11.53
CA SER A 1 9.83 11.35 -10.25
C SER A 1 8.33 11.27 -10.07
N ILE A 2 7.85 10.51 -9.08
CA ILE A 2 6.42 10.30 -8.78
C ILE A 2 5.70 11.63 -8.50
N SER A 3 6.39 12.58 -7.85
CA SER A 3 5.88 13.92 -7.59
C SER A 3 5.51 14.67 -8.88
N LEU A 4 6.38 14.62 -9.90
CA LEU A 4 6.12 15.27 -11.18
C LEU A 4 4.88 14.68 -11.87
N SER A 5 4.71 13.37 -11.82
CA SER A 5 3.52 12.68 -12.37
C SER A 5 2.24 13.11 -11.68
N TYR A 6 2.23 13.25 -10.36
CA TYR A 6 1.06 13.75 -9.63
C TYR A 6 0.73 15.21 -9.95
N TRP A 7 1.73 16.07 -10.04
CA TRP A 7 1.53 17.48 -10.44
C TRP A 7 1.02 17.61 -11.87
N LEU A 8 1.53 16.80 -12.79
CA LEU A 8 1.01 16.73 -14.16
C LEU A 8 -0.43 16.24 -14.19
N ASN A 9 -0.77 15.19 -13.44
CA ASN A 9 -2.13 14.68 -13.34
C ASN A 9 -3.10 15.75 -12.76
N ALA A 10 -2.67 16.46 -11.71
CA ALA A 10 -3.44 17.57 -11.14
C ALA A 10 -3.67 18.69 -12.17
N GLY A 11 -2.65 19.04 -12.95
CA GLY A 11 -2.76 19.99 -14.05
C GLY A 11 -3.74 19.54 -15.12
N PHE A 12 -3.68 18.27 -15.53
CA PHE A 12 -4.62 17.69 -16.49
C PHE A 12 -6.05 17.68 -15.98
N LEU A 13 -6.30 17.27 -14.73
CA LEU A 13 -7.63 17.29 -14.11
C LEU A 13 -8.17 18.71 -14.01
N TRP A 14 -7.32 19.69 -13.68
CA TRP A 14 -7.71 21.10 -13.65
C TRP A 14 -8.10 21.63 -15.03
N LEU A 15 -7.31 21.32 -16.07
CA LEU A 15 -7.62 21.67 -17.45
C LEU A 15 -8.90 20.98 -17.94
N PHE A 16 -9.09 19.70 -17.59
CA PHE A 16 -10.28 18.92 -17.92
C PHE A 16 -11.54 19.51 -17.28
N MET A 17 -11.51 19.84 -15.99
CA MET A 17 -12.62 20.51 -15.31
C MET A 17 -12.97 21.87 -15.94
N ARG A 18 -11.97 22.58 -16.48
CA ARG A 18 -12.17 23.90 -17.10
C ARG A 18 -12.73 23.83 -18.53
N HIS A 19 -12.33 22.83 -19.32
CA HIS A 19 -12.70 22.71 -20.74
C HIS A 19 -13.87 21.77 -21.01
N SER A 20 -14.17 20.82 -20.13
CA SER A 20 -15.21 19.81 -20.39
C SER A 20 -16.62 20.38 -20.22
N GLN A 21 -17.45 20.26 -21.26
CA GLN A 21 -18.88 20.59 -21.23
C GLN A 21 -19.68 19.68 -20.28
N VAL A 22 -19.15 18.50 -19.92
CA VAL A 22 -19.76 17.58 -18.94
C VAL A 22 -19.87 18.21 -17.54
N CYS A 23 -19.01 19.19 -17.23
CA CYS A 23 -19.01 19.89 -15.96
C CYS A 23 -19.79 21.23 -15.97
N GLU A 24 -20.45 21.62 -17.07
CA GLU A 24 -21.09 22.94 -17.20
C GLU A 24 -22.14 23.27 -16.12
N GLY A 25 -22.85 22.26 -15.59
CA GLY A 25 -23.82 22.43 -14.50
C GLY A 25 -23.24 22.36 -13.07
N LYS A 26 -21.95 21.99 -12.92
CA LYS A 26 -21.25 21.84 -11.63
C LYS A 26 -19.89 22.57 -11.63
N ARG A 27 -19.76 23.66 -12.40
CA ARG A 27 -18.58 24.54 -12.30
C ARG A 27 -18.62 25.18 -10.91
N VAL A 28 -18.02 24.50 -9.94
CA VAL A 28 -17.83 25.02 -8.59
C VAL A 28 -16.92 26.23 -8.77
N LEU A 29 -17.51 27.43 -8.77
CA LEU A 29 -16.78 28.64 -8.44
C LEU A 29 -16.07 28.32 -7.14
N ILE A 30 -14.75 28.53 -7.08
CA ILE A 30 -13.93 28.36 -5.88
C ILE A 30 -14.51 29.33 -4.82
N SER A 31 -15.54 28.87 -4.13
CA SER A 31 -16.26 29.59 -3.10
C SER A 31 -15.55 29.34 -1.79
N MET A 32 -15.54 30.34 -0.92
CA MET A 32 -14.92 30.25 0.40
C MET A 32 -15.52 29.13 1.27
N GLU A 33 -16.73 28.63 0.92
CA GLU A 33 -17.34 27.42 1.49
C GLU A 33 -16.52 26.14 1.25
N ALA A 34 -15.77 26.04 0.15
CA ALA A 34 -14.87 24.91 -0.11
C ALA A 34 -13.72 24.86 0.90
N PHE A 35 -13.31 26.01 1.44
CA PHE A 35 -12.32 26.11 2.51
C PHE A 35 -12.90 25.79 3.90
N GLY A 36 -14.22 25.82 4.08
CA GLY A 36 -14.87 25.50 5.36
C GLY A 36 -14.63 24.07 5.83
N HIS A 37 -14.58 23.10 4.90
CA HIS A 37 -14.32 21.69 5.20
C HIS A 37 -12.83 21.32 5.23
N MET A 38 -11.96 22.25 4.85
CA MET A 38 -10.52 22.02 4.76
C MET A 38 -9.89 21.79 6.14
N LYS A 39 -10.43 22.43 7.18
CA LYS A 39 -9.99 22.20 8.56
C LYS A 39 -10.19 20.75 9.00
N ILE A 40 -11.33 20.13 8.64
CA ILE A 40 -11.63 18.72 8.93
C ILE A 40 -10.69 17.82 8.13
N PHE A 41 -10.49 18.14 6.85
CA PHE A 41 -9.55 17.41 6.00
C PHE A 41 -8.13 17.41 6.59
N PHE A 42 -7.58 18.56 6.95
CA PHE A 42 -6.26 18.65 7.57
C PHE A 42 -6.21 17.95 8.94
N SER A 43 -7.28 18.02 9.74
CA SER A 43 -7.36 17.33 11.02
C SER A 43 -7.29 15.80 10.89
N LEU A 44 -7.65 15.23 9.75
CA LEU A 44 -7.55 13.80 9.46
C LEU A 44 -6.26 13.46 8.71
N ALA A 45 -5.93 14.27 7.70
CA ALA A 45 -4.78 14.06 6.83
C ALA A 45 -3.44 14.18 7.57
N VAL A 46 -3.30 15.11 8.52
CA VAL A 46 -2.05 15.29 9.27
C VAL A 46 -1.75 14.07 10.15
N PRO A 47 -2.68 13.59 11.01
CA PRO A 47 -2.46 12.34 11.75
C PRO A 47 -2.20 11.14 10.84
N SER A 48 -2.92 10.99 9.73
CA SER A 48 -2.69 9.89 8.78
C SER A 48 -1.31 9.96 8.13
N ALA A 49 -0.86 11.16 7.72
CA ALA A 49 0.47 11.35 7.15
C ALA A 49 1.57 11.05 8.17
N MET A 50 1.40 11.51 9.42
CA MET A 50 2.34 11.20 10.50
C MET A 50 2.42 9.70 10.77
N MET A 51 1.28 8.98 10.77
CA MET A 51 1.25 7.53 10.96
C MET A 51 2.09 6.81 9.90
N VAL A 52 1.91 7.16 8.63
CA VAL A 52 2.67 6.55 7.51
C VAL A 52 4.16 6.91 7.61
N ILE A 53 4.49 8.15 7.91
CA ILE A 53 5.90 8.57 8.06
C ILE A 53 6.58 7.81 9.20
N LEU A 54 5.90 7.66 10.34
CA LEU A 54 6.42 6.92 11.49
C LEU A 54 6.59 5.44 11.19
N GLU A 55 5.64 4.82 10.47
CA GLU A 55 5.71 3.43 10.02
C GLU A 55 6.95 3.20 9.14
N TRP A 56 7.15 4.04 8.11
CA TRP A 56 8.33 3.95 7.24
C TRP A 56 9.63 4.22 7.99
N SER A 57 9.65 5.20 8.90
CA SER A 57 10.82 5.50 9.72
C SER A 57 11.18 4.33 10.64
N ALA A 58 10.19 3.56 11.11
CA ALA A 58 10.43 2.39 11.95
C ALA A 58 11.18 1.29 11.18
N PHE A 59 10.88 1.08 9.89
CA PHE A 59 11.62 0.14 9.05
C PHE A 59 13.08 0.58 8.84
N GLU A 60 13.34 1.87 8.66
CA GLU A 60 14.70 2.41 8.58
C GLU A 60 15.47 2.22 9.89
N ILE A 61 14.82 2.48 11.03
CA ILE A 61 15.41 2.24 12.35
C ILE A 61 15.71 0.74 12.54
N LEU A 62 14.84 -0.16 12.08
CA LEU A 62 15.07 -1.61 12.13
C LEU A 62 16.33 -2.00 11.35
N ILE A 63 16.53 -1.44 10.15
CA ILE A 63 17.75 -1.64 9.36
C ILE A 63 18.97 -1.10 10.14
N LEU A 64 18.89 0.09 10.72
CA LEU A 64 20.00 0.67 11.49
C LEU A 64 20.37 -0.19 12.71
N ILE A 65 19.37 -0.70 13.45
CA ILE A 65 19.59 -1.60 14.59
C ILE A 65 20.25 -2.90 14.14
N SER A 66 19.85 -3.45 12.99
CA SER A 66 20.49 -4.65 12.42
C SER A 66 21.98 -4.46 12.11
N GLY A 67 22.41 -3.22 11.87
CA GLY A 67 23.81 -2.84 11.67
C GLY A 67 24.66 -2.86 12.95
N VAL A 68 24.04 -2.92 14.14
CA VAL A 68 24.74 -2.97 15.44
C VAL A 68 24.90 -4.41 15.95
N LEU A 69 24.26 -5.39 15.29
CA LEU A 69 24.37 -6.80 15.67
C LEU A 69 25.79 -7.37 15.42
N PRO A 70 26.17 -8.48 16.11
CA PRO A 70 27.50 -9.08 15.99
C PRO A 70 27.92 -9.39 14.55
N ASN A 71 26.96 -9.81 13.71
CA ASN A 71 27.15 -10.03 12.27
C ASN A 71 26.50 -8.91 11.44
N SER A 72 26.87 -7.65 11.73
CA SER A 72 26.25 -6.44 11.16
C SER A 72 26.03 -6.49 9.64
N LYS A 73 27.05 -6.90 8.88
CA LYS A 73 26.97 -6.97 7.41
C LYS A 73 25.98 -8.03 6.93
N LEU A 74 25.88 -9.17 7.62
CA LEU A 74 24.97 -10.26 7.28
C LEU A 74 23.52 -9.88 7.59
N GLU A 75 23.24 -9.48 8.84
CA GLU A 75 21.90 -9.14 9.32
C GLU A 75 21.30 -7.98 8.55
N THR A 76 22.08 -6.90 8.33
CA THR A 76 21.64 -5.73 7.58
C THR A 76 21.30 -6.08 6.14
N SER A 77 22.13 -6.90 5.48
CA SER A 77 21.89 -7.33 4.11
C SER A 77 20.59 -8.12 4.01
N VAL A 78 20.39 -9.08 4.92
CA VAL A 78 19.21 -9.95 4.91
C VAL A 78 17.92 -9.17 5.23
N ILE A 79 17.94 -8.30 6.26
CA ILE A 79 16.79 -7.45 6.59
C ILE A 79 16.47 -6.49 5.45
N SER A 80 17.48 -5.86 4.84
CA SER A 80 17.28 -4.97 3.68
C SER A 80 16.67 -5.70 2.48
N MET A 81 17.11 -6.94 2.20
CA MET A 81 16.54 -7.79 1.14
C MET A 81 15.06 -8.10 1.42
N CYS A 82 14.74 -8.50 2.65
CA CYS A 82 13.36 -8.76 3.06
C CYS A 82 12.48 -7.52 2.95
N LEU A 83 12.94 -6.36 3.45
CA LEU A 83 12.19 -5.11 3.39
C LEU A 83 11.97 -4.63 1.96
N THR A 84 12.97 -4.79 1.08
CA THR A 84 12.82 -4.45 -0.34
C THR A 84 11.76 -5.34 -1.02
N THR A 85 11.78 -6.63 -0.71
CA THR A 85 10.80 -7.59 -1.23
C THR A 85 9.39 -7.30 -0.70
N SER A 86 9.26 -7.05 0.60
CA SER A 86 8.00 -6.65 1.24
C SER A 86 7.47 -5.33 0.67
N SER A 87 8.35 -4.37 0.38
CA SER A 87 7.94 -3.07 -0.19
C SER A 87 7.36 -3.24 -1.59
N LEU A 88 7.91 -4.15 -2.40
CA LEU A 88 7.35 -4.46 -3.72
C LEU A 88 5.94 -5.06 -3.59
N HIS A 89 5.77 -6.00 -2.66
CA HIS A 89 4.48 -6.62 -2.33
C HIS A 89 3.46 -5.60 -1.80
N TYR A 90 3.87 -4.72 -0.88
CA TYR A 90 3.04 -3.69 -0.27
C TYR A 90 2.37 -2.78 -1.30
N ASN A 91 3.06 -2.46 -2.41
CA ASN A 91 2.46 -1.69 -3.50
C ASN A 91 1.26 -2.40 -4.15
N LEU A 92 1.33 -3.72 -4.30
CA LEU A 92 0.23 -4.52 -4.85
C LEU A 92 -0.92 -4.64 -3.85
N ALA A 93 -0.61 -4.91 -2.57
CA ALA A 93 -1.58 -4.97 -1.48
C ALA A 93 -2.36 -3.65 -1.32
N THR A 94 -1.65 -2.51 -1.31
CA THR A 94 -2.28 -1.19 -1.20
C THR A 94 -3.11 -0.83 -2.43
N ALA A 95 -2.71 -1.25 -3.63
CA ALA A 95 -3.51 -1.07 -4.84
C ALA A 95 -4.85 -1.83 -4.75
N ILE A 96 -4.84 -3.07 -4.25
CA ILE A 96 -6.07 -3.84 -3.99
C ILE A 96 -6.94 -3.11 -2.96
N GLY A 97 -6.36 -2.62 -1.86
CA GLY A 97 -7.07 -1.84 -0.84
C GLY A 97 -7.70 -0.56 -1.40
N ALA A 98 -7.00 0.17 -2.27
CA ALA A 98 -7.52 1.38 -2.91
C ALA A 98 -8.68 1.08 -3.88
N ALA A 99 -8.57 0.00 -4.66
CA ALA A 99 -9.64 -0.47 -5.53
C ALA A 99 -10.87 -0.91 -4.72
N ALA A 100 -10.66 -1.64 -3.62
CA ALA A 100 -11.71 -2.03 -2.69
C ALA A 100 -12.44 -0.83 -2.11
N SER A 101 -11.69 0.19 -1.66
CA SER A 101 -12.24 1.42 -1.10
C SER A 101 -13.14 2.15 -2.10
N THR A 102 -12.67 2.29 -3.35
CA THR A 102 -13.43 2.98 -4.40
C THR A 102 -14.70 2.22 -4.79
N ASN A 103 -14.62 0.90 -5.00
CA ASN A 103 -15.76 0.10 -5.41
C ASN A 103 -16.82 0.01 -4.30
N VAL A 104 -16.40 -0.22 -3.05
CA VAL A 104 -17.33 -0.26 -1.91
C VAL A 104 -18.00 1.11 -1.71
N ALA A 105 -17.25 2.21 -1.79
CA ALA A 105 -17.81 3.56 -1.69
C ALA A 105 -18.82 3.86 -2.80
N ASN A 106 -18.53 3.48 -4.04
CA ASN A 106 -19.42 3.69 -5.17
C ASN A 106 -20.74 2.91 -5.04
N GLU A 107 -20.67 1.62 -4.67
CA GLU A 107 -21.88 0.79 -4.51
C GLU A 107 -22.73 1.23 -3.31
N LEU A 108 -22.09 1.63 -2.20
CA LEU A 108 -22.82 2.22 -1.06
C LEU A 108 -23.44 3.57 -1.42
N GLY A 109 -22.73 4.41 -2.18
CA GLY A 109 -23.23 5.69 -2.69
C GLY A 109 -24.42 5.53 -3.65
N ALA A 110 -24.49 4.41 -4.37
CA ALA A 110 -25.62 4.03 -5.21
C ALA A 110 -26.79 3.38 -4.42
N GLY A 111 -26.64 3.16 -3.11
CA GLY A 111 -27.63 2.50 -2.27
C GLY A 111 -27.70 0.97 -2.44
N ASN A 112 -26.73 0.37 -3.15
CA ASN A 112 -26.72 -1.06 -3.44
C ASN A 112 -25.86 -1.84 -2.43
N LEU A 113 -26.47 -2.18 -1.29
CA LEU A 113 -25.76 -2.89 -0.22
C LEU A 113 -25.29 -4.30 -0.64
N ALA A 114 -26.02 -4.98 -1.54
CA ALA A 114 -25.65 -6.31 -2.00
C ALA A 114 -24.35 -6.26 -2.84
N ALA A 115 -24.26 -5.30 -3.77
CA ALA A 115 -23.07 -5.09 -4.58
C ALA A 115 -21.88 -4.56 -3.77
N ALA A 116 -22.12 -3.73 -2.75
CA ALA A 116 -21.07 -3.28 -1.83
C ALA A 116 -20.44 -4.46 -1.06
N LYS A 117 -21.27 -5.38 -0.54
CA LYS A 117 -20.80 -6.61 0.11
C LYS A 117 -20.04 -7.52 -0.86
N ALA A 118 -20.56 -7.69 -2.08
CA ALA A 118 -19.88 -8.47 -3.11
C ALA A 118 -18.50 -7.87 -3.46
N SER A 119 -18.41 -6.54 -3.63
CA SER A 119 -17.15 -5.83 -3.87
C SER A 119 -16.14 -6.06 -2.75
N ALA A 120 -16.57 -6.01 -1.48
CA ALA A 120 -15.72 -6.30 -0.35
C ALA A 120 -15.22 -7.76 -0.33
N THR A 121 -16.11 -8.73 -0.57
CA THR A 121 -15.74 -10.15 -0.63
C THR A 121 -14.76 -10.44 -1.77
N VAL A 122 -15.00 -9.85 -2.95
CA VAL A 122 -14.10 -9.99 -4.10
C VAL A 122 -12.72 -9.41 -3.77
N ALA A 123 -12.64 -8.21 -3.20
CA ALA A 123 -11.38 -7.60 -2.82
C ALA A 123 -10.57 -8.46 -1.83
N ILE A 124 -11.23 -8.98 -0.79
CA ILE A 124 -10.58 -9.87 0.20
C ILE A 124 -10.12 -11.17 -0.47
N SER A 125 -10.93 -11.74 -1.37
CA SER A 125 -10.55 -12.96 -2.11
C SER A 125 -9.34 -12.74 -3.02
N ILE A 126 -9.28 -11.60 -3.72
CA ILE A 126 -8.13 -11.23 -4.56
C ILE A 126 -6.88 -11.07 -3.69
N ALA A 127 -6.97 -10.36 -2.57
CA ALA A 127 -5.86 -10.21 -1.64
C ALA A 127 -5.37 -11.55 -1.07
N ALA A 128 -6.28 -12.47 -0.76
CA ALA A 128 -5.93 -13.80 -0.27
C ALA A 128 -5.22 -14.64 -1.35
N VAL A 129 -5.71 -14.63 -2.59
CA VAL A 129 -5.11 -15.36 -3.71
C VAL A 129 -3.74 -14.79 -4.07
N GLU A 130 -3.65 -13.46 -4.16
CA GLU A 130 -2.42 -12.73 -4.47
C GLU A 130 -1.33 -13.02 -3.45
N SER A 131 -1.61 -12.79 -2.16
CA SER A 131 -0.62 -13.02 -1.10
C SER A 131 -0.23 -14.49 -0.92
N SER A 132 -1.17 -15.41 -1.16
CA SER A 132 -0.87 -16.85 -1.19
C SER A 132 0.06 -17.20 -2.34
N ALA A 133 -0.17 -16.65 -3.54
CA ALA A 133 0.68 -16.88 -4.69
C ALA A 133 2.10 -16.32 -4.49
N VAL A 134 2.23 -15.10 -3.96
CA VAL A 134 3.52 -14.49 -3.63
C VAL A 134 4.25 -15.30 -2.56
N SER A 135 3.57 -15.62 -1.47
CA SER A 135 4.16 -16.39 -0.36
C SER A 135 4.59 -17.79 -0.78
N LEU A 136 3.76 -18.49 -1.57
CA LEU A 136 4.10 -19.81 -2.10
C LEU A 136 5.31 -19.72 -3.02
N THR A 137 5.36 -18.72 -3.90
CA THR A 137 6.49 -18.52 -4.82
C THR A 137 7.78 -18.22 -4.05
N LEU A 138 7.74 -17.33 -3.06
CA LEU A 138 8.88 -17.02 -2.19
C LEU A 138 9.34 -18.26 -1.41
N PHE A 139 8.41 -19.03 -0.85
CA PHE A 139 8.72 -20.23 -0.09
C PHE A 139 9.35 -21.33 -0.96
N MET A 140 8.82 -21.56 -2.17
CA MET A 140 9.36 -22.55 -3.12
C MET A 140 10.75 -22.14 -3.62
N THR A 141 10.95 -20.84 -3.83
CA THR A 141 12.22 -20.28 -4.28
C THR A 141 13.16 -19.90 -3.13
N ARG A 142 12.86 -20.27 -1.87
CA ARG A 142 13.58 -19.81 -0.66
C ARG A 142 15.10 -19.99 -0.69
N HIS A 143 15.58 -20.97 -1.45
CA HIS A 143 17.01 -21.28 -1.60
C HIS A 143 17.70 -20.54 -2.75
N VAL A 144 16.95 -19.85 -3.61
CA VAL A 144 17.47 -19.21 -4.82
C VAL A 144 17.14 -17.72 -4.93
N TRP A 145 16.01 -17.25 -4.38
CA TRP A 145 15.59 -15.84 -4.55
C TRP A 145 16.60 -14.85 -3.96
N GLY A 146 17.32 -15.23 -2.90
CA GLY A 146 18.36 -14.39 -2.30
C GLY A 146 19.50 -14.02 -3.26
N TYR A 147 19.76 -14.85 -4.29
CA TYR A 147 20.75 -14.55 -5.32
C TYR A 147 20.37 -13.37 -6.21
N ALA A 148 19.10 -12.95 -6.23
CA ALA A 148 18.69 -11.72 -6.92
C ALA A 148 19.30 -10.45 -6.29
N TYR A 149 19.75 -10.53 -5.04
CA TYR A 149 20.26 -9.38 -4.28
C TYR A 149 21.73 -9.53 -3.89
N SER A 150 22.20 -10.75 -3.60
CA SER A 150 23.56 -10.98 -3.11
C SER A 150 24.17 -12.27 -3.64
N ASN A 151 25.45 -12.21 -3.98
CA ASN A 151 26.25 -13.38 -4.39
C ASN A 151 26.95 -14.08 -3.21
N VAL A 152 26.75 -13.61 -1.97
CA VAL A 152 27.37 -14.18 -0.77
C VAL A 152 26.51 -15.36 -0.27
N PRO A 153 27.00 -16.61 -0.28
CA PRO A 153 26.18 -17.79 0.05
C PRO A 153 25.60 -17.76 1.46
N GLU A 154 26.33 -17.18 2.42
CA GLU A 154 25.88 -17.04 3.81
C GLU A 154 24.63 -16.14 3.94
N VAL A 155 24.59 -15.03 3.19
CA VAL A 155 23.44 -14.11 3.13
C VAL A 155 22.23 -14.82 2.54
N VAL A 156 22.41 -15.57 1.46
CA VAL A 156 21.33 -16.30 0.80
C VAL A 156 20.78 -17.41 1.69
N ARG A 157 21.65 -18.14 2.39
CA ARG A 157 21.23 -19.19 3.34
C ARG A 157 20.40 -18.61 4.47
N TYR A 158 20.86 -17.53 5.10
CA TYR A 158 20.16 -16.90 6.21
C TYR A 158 18.85 -16.24 5.77
N ALA A 159 18.82 -15.60 4.59
CA ALA A 159 17.57 -15.12 3.98
C ALA A 159 16.56 -16.26 3.73
N GLY A 160 17.03 -17.41 3.27
CA GLY A 160 16.23 -18.62 3.10
C GLY A 160 15.66 -19.16 4.42
N GLU A 161 16.41 -19.07 5.51
CA GLU A 161 15.96 -19.46 6.86
C GLU A 161 14.83 -18.56 7.35
N ILE A 162 14.94 -17.23 7.19
CA ILE A 162 13.91 -16.29 7.66
C ILE A 162 12.72 -16.11 6.68
N THR A 163 12.78 -16.72 5.50
CA THR A 163 11.75 -16.59 4.45
C THR A 163 10.34 -16.96 4.95
N HIS A 164 10.22 -17.88 5.91
CA HIS A 164 8.93 -18.25 6.49
C HIS A 164 8.26 -17.08 7.24
N ILE A 165 9.04 -16.27 7.98
CA ILE A 165 8.55 -15.08 8.67
C ILE A 165 8.06 -14.07 7.63
N LEU A 166 8.85 -13.86 6.57
CA LEU A 166 8.50 -12.98 5.46
C LEU A 166 7.16 -13.39 4.81
N CYS A 167 6.94 -14.68 4.56
CA CYS A 167 5.70 -15.19 3.98
C CYS A 167 4.49 -14.89 4.88
N ILE A 168 4.62 -15.08 6.20
CA ILE A 168 3.53 -14.77 7.15
C ILE A 168 3.24 -13.27 7.13
N SER A 169 4.27 -12.42 7.12
CA SER A 169 4.10 -10.96 7.02
C SER A 169 3.36 -10.54 5.76
N VAL A 170 3.73 -11.11 4.60
CA VAL A 170 3.09 -10.86 3.29
C VAL A 170 1.59 -11.19 3.31
N LEU A 171 1.21 -12.34 3.90
CA LEU A 171 -0.20 -12.74 4.05
C LEU A 171 -0.99 -11.76 4.93
N MET A 172 -0.42 -11.38 6.07
CA MET A 172 -1.08 -10.46 7.02
C MET A 172 -1.22 -9.06 6.45
N ASP A 173 -0.21 -8.58 5.73
CA ASP A 173 -0.17 -7.25 5.14
C ASP A 173 -1.22 -7.10 4.02
N SER A 174 -1.30 -8.05 3.08
CA SER A 174 -2.34 -8.02 2.03
C SER A 174 -3.75 -8.05 2.59
N LEU A 175 -4.00 -8.90 3.60
CA LEU A 175 -5.32 -8.97 4.22
C LEU A 175 -5.68 -7.66 4.94
N SER A 176 -4.71 -7.09 5.68
CA SER A 176 -4.88 -5.83 6.40
C SER A 176 -5.13 -4.67 5.44
N ALA A 177 -4.42 -4.61 4.31
CA ALA A 177 -4.61 -3.60 3.28
C ALA A 177 -6.00 -3.67 2.64
N ALA A 178 -6.46 -4.88 2.30
CA ALA A 178 -7.80 -5.09 1.74
C ALA A 178 -8.91 -4.71 2.73
N LEU A 179 -8.82 -5.16 3.98
CA LEU A 179 -9.79 -4.84 5.04
C LEU A 179 -9.83 -3.34 5.32
N THR A 180 -8.68 -2.69 5.45
CA THR A 180 -8.58 -1.23 5.65
C THR A 180 -9.19 -0.49 4.47
N GLY A 181 -8.97 -0.98 3.24
CA GLY A 181 -9.61 -0.46 2.03
C GLY A 181 -11.15 -0.52 2.09
N VAL A 182 -11.70 -1.67 2.47
CA VAL A 182 -13.15 -1.87 2.63
C VAL A 182 -13.74 -0.96 3.71
N VAL A 183 -13.07 -0.86 4.86
CA VAL A 183 -13.50 0.00 5.98
C VAL A 183 -13.52 1.47 5.55
N ARG A 184 -12.44 1.93 4.92
CA ARG A 184 -12.32 3.28 4.37
C ARG A 184 -13.40 3.57 3.32
N GLY A 185 -13.67 2.61 2.43
CA GLY A 185 -14.74 2.71 1.43
C GLY A 185 -16.14 2.76 2.04
N SER A 186 -16.31 2.21 3.23
CA SER A 186 -17.56 2.27 4.00
C SER A 186 -17.75 3.57 4.78
N GLY A 187 -16.79 4.51 4.70
CA GLY A 187 -16.80 5.77 5.43
C GLY A 187 -16.56 5.61 6.93
N LYS A 188 -15.86 4.54 7.35
CA LYS A 188 -15.46 4.27 8.74
C LYS A 188 -13.95 4.22 8.88
#